data_AF-A0A136J055-F1
#
_entry.id   AF-A0A136J055-F1
#
_cell.length_a   1.000
_cell.length_b   1.000
_cell.length_c   1.000
_cell.angle_alpha   90.00
_cell.angle_beta   90.00
_cell.angle_gamma   90.00
#
_symmetry.space_group_name_H-M   'P 1'
#
loop_
_entity.id
_entity.type
_entity.pdbx_description
1 polymer ?
#
loop_
_entity_poly.entity_id
_entity_poly.type
_entity_poly.pdbx_seq_one_letter_code
_entity_poly.pdbx_strand_id
1 'polypeptide(L)'
;MPFRAGSGAQAPPGYSAAQRVQSSPSSFVPTPVRRIPTDSSYHSFDGVPWDDHDPSSQTWMYASDAREQQSKIAAGPRRPYPSRYGNSDDLPLTSPGMVPPKGGTPQWLHHPLIPGQQEIWKPKGDKSRGAVRSFYTRGSPEVFDVGHHNPKAGLTKGGTAKFTMATYHTASPKPIPADKQGPRRGSYN
;
A
#
# COMPACT_ATOMS: atom_id res chain seq x y z
N MET A 1 68.10 1.08 -44.10
CA MET A 1 67.60 2.32 -44.72
C MET A 1 66.18 2.56 -44.22
N PRO A 2 65.77 3.75 -43.76
CA PRO A 2 66.41 4.55 -42.70
C PRO A 2 65.39 5.20 -41.71
N PHE A 3 65.93 5.85 -40.67
CA PHE A 3 65.35 6.95 -39.86
C PHE A 3 64.38 6.61 -38.70
N ARG A 4 64.36 7.30 -37.54
CA ARG A 4 65.22 8.29 -36.85
C ARG A 4 64.54 8.58 -35.49
N ALA A 5 65.36 9.03 -34.55
CA ALA A 5 65.09 9.51 -33.19
C ALA A 5 64.08 10.66 -33.01
N GLY A 6 63.68 10.89 -31.74
CA GLY A 6 63.32 12.21 -31.17
C GLY A 6 62.01 12.18 -30.38
N SER A 7 62.00 12.21 -29.04
CA SER A 7 62.22 13.37 -28.14
C SER A 7 61.12 14.43 -28.21
N GLY A 8 60.47 14.74 -27.08
CA GLY A 8 59.72 15.98 -26.93
C GLY A 8 58.60 15.94 -25.89
N ALA A 9 58.91 16.37 -24.67
CA ALA A 9 57.92 16.81 -23.70
C ALA A 9 57.42 18.21 -24.07
N GLN A 10 56.11 18.48 -23.96
CA GLN A 10 55.58 19.75 -23.42
C GLN A 10 54.04 19.67 -23.33
N ALA A 11 53.49 19.81 -22.12
CA ALA A 11 52.15 20.37 -21.95
C ALA A 11 52.27 21.90 -21.86
N PRO A 12 51.31 22.66 -22.39
CA PRO A 12 50.57 23.58 -21.51
C PRO A 12 49.08 23.73 -21.87
N PRO A 13 48.30 24.43 -21.01
CA PRO A 13 46.86 24.23 -20.86
C PRO A 13 46.02 25.18 -21.71
N GLY A 14 44.77 24.79 -21.99
CA GLY A 14 43.81 25.62 -22.70
C GLY A 14 42.39 25.15 -22.45
N TYR A 15 41.58 26.08 -21.96
CA TYR A 15 40.23 25.91 -21.46
C TYR A 15 39.17 25.64 -22.55
N SER A 16 38.13 24.92 -22.12
CA SER A 16 36.71 25.02 -22.54
C SER A 16 36.29 24.56 -23.92
N ALA A 17 35.62 23.40 -23.96
CA ALA A 17 34.44 23.21 -24.79
C ALA A 17 33.41 22.35 -24.03
N ALA A 18 32.19 22.88 -23.99
CA ALA A 18 31.07 22.38 -23.23
C ALA A 18 30.69 20.93 -23.57
N GLN A 19 30.64 20.07 -22.56
CA GLN A 19 29.72 18.94 -22.54
C GLN A 19 28.81 19.06 -21.32
N ARG A 20 27.66 19.64 -21.61
CA ARG A 20 26.49 19.75 -20.77
C ARG A 20 26.02 18.33 -20.42
N VAL A 21 26.51 17.78 -19.31
CA VAL A 21 25.90 16.60 -18.70
C VAL A 21 24.54 17.08 -18.17
N GLN A 22 23.49 16.87 -18.96
CA GLN A 22 22.13 16.95 -18.47
C GLN A 22 21.95 15.79 -17.51
N SER A 23 22.28 16.04 -16.25
CA SER A 23 21.84 15.23 -15.12
C SER A 23 20.32 15.35 -15.07
N SER A 24 19.62 14.41 -15.70
CA SER A 24 18.21 14.19 -15.40
C SER A 24 18.10 14.00 -13.90
N PRO A 25 17.28 14.78 -13.16
CA PRO A 25 17.01 14.48 -11.77
C PRO A 25 16.30 13.13 -11.76
N SER A 26 17.03 12.09 -11.35
CA SER A 26 16.43 10.82 -10.96
C SER A 26 15.40 11.16 -9.90
N SER A 27 14.12 11.15 -10.28
CA SER A 27 13.00 11.22 -9.36
C SER A 27 13.08 9.99 -8.48
N PHE A 28 13.81 10.13 -7.38
CA PHE A 28 13.84 9.19 -6.27
C PHE A 28 12.43 9.19 -5.71
N VAL A 29 11.54 8.36 -6.27
CA VAL A 29 10.28 8.04 -5.63
C VAL A 29 10.71 7.27 -4.37
N PRO A 30 10.56 7.83 -3.16
CA PRO A 30 10.98 7.11 -1.97
C PRO A 30 10.12 5.86 -1.91
N THR A 31 10.75 4.68 -2.03
CA THR A 31 10.07 3.44 -1.69
C THR A 31 9.63 3.60 -0.23
N PRO A 32 8.32 3.52 0.08
CA PRO A 32 7.87 3.76 1.43
C PRO A 32 8.59 2.79 2.37
N VAL A 33 9.33 3.35 3.33
CA VAL A 33 10.09 2.60 4.33
C VAL A 33 9.14 1.62 5.03
N ARG A 34 9.45 0.33 4.96
CA ARG A 34 8.69 -0.73 5.64
C ARG A 34 8.75 -0.49 7.15
N ARG A 35 7.67 0.01 7.74
CA ARG A 35 7.62 0.37 9.17
C ARG A 35 7.26 -0.85 9.99
N ILE A 36 8.03 -1.14 11.05
CA ILE A 36 7.74 -2.24 11.99
C ILE A 36 6.46 -1.91 12.76
N PRO A 37 5.40 -2.73 12.67
CA PRO A 37 4.18 -2.43 13.39
C PRO A 37 4.28 -2.72 14.89
N THR A 38 3.88 -1.76 15.71
CA THR A 38 3.64 -1.93 17.14
C THR A 38 2.21 -2.42 17.38
N ASP A 39 1.91 -2.91 18.58
CA ASP A 39 0.53 -3.30 18.94
C ASP A 39 -0.43 -2.11 19.07
N SER A 40 0.11 -0.88 19.06
CA SER A 40 -0.66 0.35 19.05
C SER A 40 -0.98 0.85 17.64
N SER A 41 -0.28 0.40 16.59
CA SER A 41 -0.44 0.95 15.24
C SER A 41 -1.76 0.57 14.59
N TYR A 42 -2.23 1.40 13.67
CA TYR A 42 -3.52 1.23 13.02
C TYR A 42 -3.51 1.70 11.56
N HIS A 43 -4.50 1.23 10.80
CA HIS A 43 -4.82 1.70 9.45
C HIS A 43 -6.06 2.59 9.52
N SER A 44 -5.99 3.79 8.96
CA SER A 44 -7.12 4.70 8.77
C SER A 44 -7.74 4.49 7.38
N PHE A 45 -9.06 4.55 7.30
CA PHE A 45 -9.84 4.48 6.07
C PHE A 45 -10.36 5.88 5.66
N ASP A 46 -9.66 6.93 6.10
CA ASP A 46 -9.93 8.34 5.79
C ASP A 46 -11.37 8.78 6.10
N GLY A 47 -11.91 8.26 7.21
CA GLY A 47 -13.26 8.54 7.66
C GLY A 47 -14.36 7.76 6.91
N VAL A 48 -14.00 6.83 6.01
CA VAL A 48 -14.97 5.95 5.34
C VAL A 48 -15.29 4.77 6.28
N PRO A 49 -16.58 4.54 6.62
CA PRO A 49 -16.98 3.40 7.44
C PRO A 49 -16.61 2.08 6.76
N TRP A 50 -16.13 1.10 7.54
CA TRP A 50 -15.71 -0.19 6.99
C TRP A 50 -16.91 -1.04 6.51
N ASP A 51 -18.09 -0.84 7.08
CA ASP A 51 -19.34 -1.46 6.65
C ASP A 51 -20.21 -0.38 5.98
N ASP A 52 -20.52 -0.58 4.71
CA ASP A 52 -21.33 0.36 3.91
C ASP A 52 -22.81 0.36 4.31
N HIS A 53 -23.24 -0.65 5.06
CA HIS A 53 -24.58 -0.73 5.63
C HIS A 53 -24.70 -0.03 7.00
N ASP A 54 -23.59 0.29 7.66
CA ASP A 54 -23.57 0.95 8.97
C ASP A 54 -22.66 2.20 8.95
N PRO A 55 -23.23 3.41 8.87
CA PRO A 55 -22.47 4.65 8.87
C PRO A 55 -21.75 4.94 10.20
N SER A 56 -22.12 4.25 11.29
CA SER A 56 -21.45 4.35 12.59
C SER A 56 -20.28 3.37 12.74
N SER A 57 -20.07 2.50 11.76
CA SER A 57 -18.99 1.51 11.79
C SER A 57 -17.61 2.18 11.78
N GLN A 58 -16.62 1.45 12.32
CA GLN A 58 -15.26 1.96 12.48
C GLN A 58 -14.67 2.42 11.15
N THR A 59 -13.94 3.54 11.18
CA THR A 59 -13.23 4.11 10.02
C THR A 59 -11.74 3.82 10.06
N TRP A 60 -11.34 2.86 10.88
CA TRP A 60 -9.96 2.44 11.11
C TRP A 60 -9.94 0.99 11.61
N MET A 61 -8.77 0.35 11.59
CA MET A 61 -8.53 -0.95 12.25
C MET A 61 -7.14 -1.01 12.85
N TYR A 62 -6.96 -1.75 13.94
CA TYR A 62 -5.62 -2.02 14.44
C TYR A 62 -4.83 -2.84 13.42
N ALA A 63 -3.54 -2.55 13.30
CA ALA A 63 -2.66 -3.32 12.45
C ALA A 63 -2.45 -4.74 13.00
N SER A 64 -2.55 -4.93 14.33
CA SER A 64 -2.53 -6.25 14.97
C SER A 64 -3.72 -7.11 14.52
N ASP A 65 -4.92 -6.56 14.51
CA ASP A 65 -6.12 -7.25 14.00
C ASP A 65 -5.94 -7.68 12.54
N ALA A 66 -5.38 -6.79 11.71
CA ALA A 66 -5.09 -7.11 10.30
C ALA A 66 -4.12 -8.29 10.19
N ARG A 67 -3.02 -8.28 10.95
CA ARG A 67 -2.02 -9.36 10.97
C ARG A 67 -2.61 -10.68 11.44
N GLU A 68 -3.42 -10.65 12.50
CA GLU A 68 -4.02 -11.85 13.09
C GLU A 68 -5.01 -12.51 12.12
N GLN A 69 -5.85 -11.72 11.46
CA GLN A 69 -6.72 -12.22 10.38
C GLN A 69 -5.91 -12.77 9.21
N GLN A 70 -4.84 -12.07 8.82
CA GLN A 70 -4.00 -12.45 7.70
C GLN A 70 -3.24 -13.77 7.93
N SER A 71 -2.77 -14.01 9.16
CA SER A 71 -2.00 -15.21 9.52
C SER A 71 -2.73 -16.53 9.24
N LYS A 72 -4.07 -16.48 9.16
CA LYS A 72 -4.96 -17.63 8.95
C LYS A 72 -5.38 -17.81 7.48
N ILE A 73 -4.91 -16.95 6.56
CA ILE A 73 -5.30 -16.96 5.15
C ILE A 73 -4.49 -17.99 4.36
N ALA A 74 -5.15 -18.66 3.41
CA ALA A 74 -4.49 -19.56 2.48
C ALA A 74 -3.51 -18.82 1.56
N ALA A 75 -2.34 -19.39 1.30
CA ALA A 75 -1.31 -18.78 0.46
C ALA A 75 -1.68 -18.62 -1.04
N GLY A 76 -2.83 -19.15 -1.47
CA GLY A 76 -3.28 -19.15 -2.86
C GLY A 76 -4.78 -18.85 -3.00
N PRO A 77 -5.24 -18.56 -4.23
CA PRO A 77 -6.62 -18.18 -4.48
C PRO A 77 -7.58 -19.31 -4.10
N ARG A 78 -8.65 -18.97 -3.39
CA ARG A 78 -9.73 -19.87 -3.00
C ARG A 78 -11.06 -19.13 -3.08
N ARG A 79 -12.11 -19.81 -3.54
CA ARG A 79 -13.46 -19.23 -3.57
C ARG A 79 -14.09 -19.22 -2.16
N PRO A 80 -14.83 -18.16 -1.80
CA PRO A 80 -14.93 -16.88 -2.49
C PRO A 80 -13.69 -16.00 -2.29
N TYR A 81 -12.97 -16.18 -1.18
CA TYR A 81 -11.73 -15.49 -0.87
C TYR A 81 -10.68 -16.44 -0.28
N PRO A 82 -9.38 -16.10 -0.38
CA PRO A 82 -8.83 -14.96 -1.13
C PRO A 82 -9.01 -15.08 -2.64
N SER A 83 -9.38 -13.98 -3.31
CA SER A 83 -9.57 -13.93 -4.76
C SER A 83 -8.47 -13.14 -5.44
N ARG A 84 -8.29 -13.37 -6.75
CA ARG A 84 -7.35 -12.60 -7.56
C ARG A 84 -7.75 -11.13 -7.58
N TYR A 85 -6.77 -10.25 -7.42
CA TYR A 85 -6.93 -8.81 -7.57
C TYR A 85 -6.14 -8.35 -8.81
N GLY A 86 -6.82 -7.63 -9.70
CA GLY A 86 -6.22 -7.16 -10.95
C GLY A 86 -5.49 -5.82 -10.84
N ASN A 87 -5.60 -5.13 -9.69
CA ASN A 87 -5.12 -3.76 -9.49
C ASN A 87 -5.51 -2.77 -10.59
N SER A 88 -6.74 -2.85 -11.10
CA SER A 88 -7.26 -1.93 -12.11
C SER A 88 -7.45 -0.49 -11.61
N ASP A 89 -7.29 -0.28 -10.31
CA ASP A 89 -7.33 1.03 -9.66
C ASP A 89 -5.91 1.66 -9.58
N ASP A 90 -4.89 0.99 -10.13
CA ASP A 90 -3.48 1.43 -10.15
C ASP A 90 -2.94 1.77 -8.75
N LEU A 91 -3.32 0.99 -7.75
CA LEU A 91 -2.85 1.20 -6.38
C LEU A 91 -1.33 1.00 -6.31
N PRO A 92 -0.63 1.82 -5.50
CA PRO A 92 0.81 1.68 -5.27
C PRO A 92 1.09 0.54 -4.27
N LEU A 93 0.73 -0.70 -4.64
CA LEU A 93 0.96 -1.88 -3.81
C LEU A 93 2.46 -2.13 -3.64
N THR A 94 2.88 -2.41 -2.41
CA THR A 94 4.30 -2.53 -2.02
C THR A 94 4.68 -3.93 -1.57
N SER A 95 3.69 -4.78 -1.32
CA SER A 95 3.93 -6.15 -0.87
C SER A 95 4.78 -6.93 -1.89
N PRO A 96 5.93 -7.48 -1.48
CA PRO A 96 6.84 -8.15 -2.39
C PRO A 96 6.15 -9.41 -2.95
N GLY A 97 6.47 -9.78 -4.19
CA GLY A 97 6.10 -11.12 -4.64
C GLY A 97 6.60 -11.54 -5.99
N MET A 98 6.37 -12.81 -6.27
CA MET A 98 6.77 -13.45 -7.51
C MET A 98 5.95 -12.87 -8.68
N VAL A 99 6.62 -12.07 -9.50
CA VAL A 99 6.27 -11.94 -10.90
C VAL A 99 6.35 -13.33 -11.53
N PRO A 100 5.29 -13.85 -12.18
CA PRO A 100 5.34 -15.16 -12.81
C PRO A 100 6.52 -15.25 -13.79
N PRO A 101 7.24 -16.39 -13.86
CA PRO A 101 8.47 -16.55 -14.66
C PRO A 101 8.34 -16.21 -16.15
N LYS A 102 7.11 -16.13 -16.68
CA LYS A 102 6.80 -15.77 -18.07
C LYS A 102 6.59 -14.25 -18.29
N GLY A 103 7.12 -13.40 -17.42
CA GLY A 103 7.02 -11.94 -17.58
C GLY A 103 5.60 -11.38 -17.39
N GLY A 104 4.80 -11.97 -16.50
CA GLY A 104 3.43 -11.54 -16.22
C GLY A 104 3.33 -10.41 -15.18
N THR A 105 2.13 -9.93 -14.90
CA THR A 105 1.88 -9.09 -13.73
C THR A 105 1.95 -9.94 -12.44
N PRO A 106 2.43 -9.40 -11.31
CA PRO A 106 2.33 -10.08 -10.02
C PRO A 106 0.90 -10.55 -9.78
N GLN A 107 0.73 -11.80 -9.39
CA GLN A 107 -0.61 -12.31 -9.04
C GLN A 107 -0.96 -11.85 -7.64
N TRP A 108 -1.54 -10.66 -7.59
CA TRP A 108 -2.13 -10.11 -6.39
C TRP A 108 -3.37 -10.90 -6.00
N LEU A 109 -3.47 -11.18 -4.71
CA LEU A 109 -4.66 -11.69 -4.06
C LEU A 109 -5.18 -10.62 -3.12
N HIS A 110 -6.48 -10.65 -2.86
CA HIS A 110 -7.08 -9.87 -1.79
C HIS A 110 -8.00 -10.69 -0.91
N HIS A 111 -8.16 -10.26 0.34
CA HIS A 111 -9.03 -10.91 1.30
C HIS A 111 -9.76 -9.86 2.17
N PRO A 112 -11.03 -10.09 2.56
CA PRO A 112 -11.73 -9.21 3.50
C PRO A 112 -11.02 -9.10 4.84
N LEU A 113 -10.92 -7.88 5.36
CA LEU A 113 -10.52 -7.61 6.74
C LEU A 113 -11.69 -6.96 7.48
N ILE A 114 -11.96 -7.43 8.70
CA ILE A 114 -13.07 -6.93 9.52
C ILE A 114 -12.50 -6.23 10.77
N PRO A 115 -12.61 -4.90 10.90
CA PRO A 115 -12.11 -4.19 12.08
C PRO A 115 -12.68 -4.75 13.39
N GLY A 116 -11.83 -4.85 14.44
CA GLY A 116 -12.20 -5.38 15.75
C GLY A 116 -12.33 -6.90 15.82
N GLN A 117 -12.04 -7.63 14.74
CA GLN A 117 -12.02 -9.09 14.70
C GLN A 117 -10.57 -9.61 14.56
N GLN A 118 -10.29 -10.76 15.17
CA GLN A 118 -9.01 -11.48 15.05
C GLN A 118 -9.12 -12.76 14.20
N GLU A 119 -10.34 -13.29 14.05
CA GLU A 119 -10.58 -14.42 13.17
C GLU A 119 -10.60 -14.00 11.70
N ILE A 120 -10.08 -14.86 10.82
CA ILE A 120 -10.23 -14.67 9.37
C ILE A 120 -11.71 -14.56 8.99
N TRP A 121 -12.03 -13.65 8.06
CA TRP A 121 -13.37 -13.61 7.49
C TRP A 121 -13.68 -14.93 6.77
N LYS A 122 -14.83 -15.51 7.08
CA LYS A 122 -15.33 -16.72 6.42
C LYS A 122 -16.70 -16.42 5.84
N PRO A 123 -17.00 -16.89 4.62
CA PRO A 123 -18.33 -16.76 4.05
C PRO A 123 -19.32 -17.55 4.93
N LYS A 124 -20.15 -16.85 5.69
CA LYS A 124 -21.24 -17.44 6.49
C LYS A 124 -22.44 -16.49 6.48
N GLY A 125 -23.53 -16.92 5.84
CA GLY A 125 -24.80 -16.20 5.82
C GLY A 125 -24.65 -14.74 5.41
N ASP A 126 -25.29 -13.85 6.18
CA ASP A 126 -25.39 -12.40 5.92
C ASP A 126 -24.17 -11.60 6.40
N LYS A 127 -23.07 -12.24 6.79
CA LYS A 127 -21.89 -11.51 7.23
C LYS A 127 -21.29 -10.72 6.07
N SER A 128 -21.47 -9.41 6.11
CA SER A 128 -20.85 -8.48 5.17
C SER A 128 -19.35 -8.76 5.08
N ARG A 129 -18.85 -8.74 3.84
CA ARG A 129 -17.41 -8.76 3.58
C ARG A 129 -16.76 -7.40 3.87
N GLY A 130 -17.56 -6.37 4.16
CA GLY A 130 -17.10 -5.00 4.37
C GLY A 130 -16.36 -4.40 3.18
N ALA A 131 -15.87 -3.18 3.37
CA ALA A 131 -15.14 -2.38 2.41
C ALA A 131 -13.62 -2.65 2.42
N VAL A 132 -13.08 -3.20 3.50
CA VAL A 132 -11.63 -3.27 3.76
C VAL A 132 -11.04 -4.57 3.25
N ARG A 133 -9.86 -4.50 2.61
CA ARG A 133 -9.14 -5.64 2.05
C ARG A 133 -7.67 -5.60 2.43
N SER A 134 -7.08 -6.77 2.67
CA SER A 134 -5.64 -6.96 2.51
C SER A 134 -5.32 -7.24 1.04
N PHE A 135 -4.15 -6.80 0.59
CA PHE A 135 -3.58 -7.09 -0.72
C PHE A 135 -2.21 -7.70 -0.53
N TYR A 136 -1.96 -8.84 -1.13
CA TYR A 136 -0.69 -9.56 -0.97
C TYR A 136 -0.43 -10.43 -2.19
N THR A 137 0.82 -10.85 -2.36
CA THR A 137 1.19 -11.71 -3.47
C THR A 137 1.03 -13.17 -3.10
N ARG A 138 0.69 -13.99 -4.11
CA ARG A 138 0.58 -15.44 -3.92
C ARG A 138 1.88 -16.00 -3.31
N GLY A 139 1.73 -16.78 -2.25
CA GLY A 139 2.86 -17.40 -1.54
C GLY A 139 3.41 -16.61 -0.35
N SER A 140 3.05 -15.32 -0.22
CA SER A 140 3.52 -14.45 0.87
C SER A 140 2.36 -13.70 1.54
N PRO A 141 1.37 -14.40 2.12
CA PRO A 141 0.24 -13.75 2.80
C PRO A 141 0.68 -12.87 3.97
N GLU A 142 1.80 -13.16 4.63
CA GLU A 142 2.32 -12.40 5.78
C GLU A 142 2.83 -11.00 5.43
N VAL A 143 3.12 -10.72 4.15
CA VAL A 143 3.49 -9.38 3.69
C VAL A 143 2.39 -8.83 2.80
N PHE A 144 1.66 -7.86 3.35
CA PHE A 144 0.45 -7.34 2.73
C PHE A 144 0.32 -5.84 2.92
N ASP A 145 -0.38 -5.22 1.98
CA ASP A 145 -0.91 -3.86 2.10
C ASP A 145 -2.38 -3.89 2.51
N VAL A 146 -2.90 -2.78 3.04
CA VAL A 146 -4.31 -2.64 3.39
C VAL A 146 -4.93 -1.51 2.58
N GLY A 147 -6.14 -1.72 2.07
CA GLY A 147 -6.94 -0.67 1.45
C GLY A 147 -8.43 -0.90 1.65
N HIS A 148 -9.23 0.04 1.19
CA HIS A 148 -10.68 0.00 1.37
C HIS A 148 -11.41 0.57 0.16
N HIS A 149 -12.65 0.14 -0.04
CA HIS A 149 -13.56 0.80 -0.99
C HIS A 149 -13.81 2.25 -0.53
N ASN A 150 -13.60 3.20 -1.43
CA ASN A 150 -13.75 4.62 -1.16
C ASN A 150 -14.68 5.26 -2.19
N PRO A 151 -15.93 5.58 -1.82
CA PRO A 151 -16.90 6.20 -2.72
C PRO A 151 -16.42 7.55 -3.30
N LYS A 152 -15.52 8.26 -2.59
CA LYS A 152 -14.98 9.55 -3.02
C LYS A 152 -13.93 9.41 -4.14
N ALA A 153 -13.36 8.22 -4.33
CA ALA A 153 -12.42 7.93 -5.41
C ALA A 153 -13.12 7.58 -6.75
N GLY A 154 -14.45 7.60 -6.76
CA GLY A 154 -15.29 7.22 -7.89
C GLY A 154 -15.59 5.72 -7.92
N LEU A 155 -16.23 5.28 -9.00
CA LEU A 155 -16.65 3.90 -9.20
C LEU A 155 -15.77 3.20 -10.24
N THR A 156 -15.63 1.88 -10.10
CA THR A 156 -15.15 1.00 -11.15
C THR A 156 -16.19 0.92 -12.28
N LYS A 157 -15.79 0.37 -13.44
CA LYS A 157 -16.73 0.13 -14.56
C LYS A 157 -17.93 -0.74 -14.16
N GLY A 158 -17.79 -1.58 -13.13
CA GLY A 158 -18.85 -2.44 -12.59
C GLY A 158 -19.74 -1.77 -11.54
N GLY A 159 -19.57 -0.47 -11.27
CA GLY A 159 -20.39 0.29 -10.34
C GLY A 159 -20.01 0.16 -8.87
N THR A 160 -18.95 -0.57 -8.53
CA THR A 160 -18.42 -0.64 -7.16
C THR A 160 -17.48 0.53 -6.89
N ALA A 161 -17.42 1.05 -5.67
CA ALA A 161 -16.43 2.09 -5.32
C ALA A 161 -15.00 1.60 -5.60
N LYS A 162 -14.12 2.48 -6.08
CA LYS A 162 -12.70 2.16 -6.28
C LYS A 162 -12.02 1.91 -4.94
N PHE A 163 -10.94 1.14 -4.96
CA PHE A 163 -10.09 1.01 -3.79
C PHE A 163 -9.20 2.25 -3.62
N THR A 164 -8.89 2.57 -2.36
CA THR A 164 -7.78 3.44 -1.97
C THR A 164 -6.92 2.75 -0.92
N MET A 165 -5.63 3.10 -0.87
CA MET A 165 -4.72 2.60 0.16
C MET A 165 -5.13 3.14 1.53
N ALA A 166 -5.16 2.29 2.55
CA ALA A 166 -5.41 2.73 3.91
C ALA A 166 -4.14 3.40 4.46
N THR A 167 -4.32 4.52 5.15
CA THR A 167 -3.19 5.27 5.72
C THR A 167 -2.69 4.55 6.98
N TYR A 168 -1.43 4.14 6.98
CA TYR A 168 -0.82 3.50 8.15
C TYR A 168 -0.28 4.52 9.15
N HIS A 169 -0.67 4.40 10.41
CA HIS A 169 -0.23 5.25 11.51
C HIS A 169 0.54 4.43 12.55
N THR A 170 1.82 4.76 12.75
CA THR A 170 2.64 4.29 13.87
C THR A 170 2.15 4.99 15.14
N ALA A 171 1.29 4.37 15.94
CA ALA A 171 0.52 5.13 16.92
C ALA A 171 1.29 5.49 18.20
N SER A 172 0.94 6.69 18.69
CA SER A 172 0.77 7.06 20.10
C SER A 172 -0.23 8.23 20.17
N PRO A 173 -1.26 8.29 21.03
CA PRO A 173 -2.09 7.23 21.65
C PRO A 173 -3.28 6.81 20.73
N LYS A 174 -4.12 5.87 21.19
CA LYS A 174 -5.26 5.28 20.45
C LYS A 174 -6.16 6.35 19.78
N PRO A 175 -6.57 6.18 18.52
CA PRO A 175 -7.60 7.02 17.91
C PRO A 175 -8.86 6.98 18.76
N ILE A 176 -9.34 8.15 19.18
CA ILE A 176 -10.58 8.26 19.93
C ILE A 176 -11.73 7.89 18.97
N PRO A 177 -12.59 6.93 19.33
CA PRO A 177 -13.80 6.61 18.56
C PRO A 177 -14.60 7.87 18.19
N ALA A 178 -15.23 7.88 17.01
CA ALA A 178 -15.90 9.07 16.47
C ALA A 178 -17.02 9.60 17.40
N ASP A 179 -17.68 8.72 18.14
CA ASP A 179 -18.68 9.01 19.16
C ASP A 179 -18.10 9.66 20.44
N LYS A 180 -16.78 9.60 20.64
CA LYS A 180 -16.07 10.15 21.81
C LYS A 180 -15.24 11.39 21.49
N GLN A 181 -15.24 11.85 20.24
CA GLN A 181 -14.73 13.17 19.89
C GLN A 181 -15.76 14.21 20.33
N GLY A 182 -15.72 14.58 21.61
CA GLY A 182 -16.57 15.63 22.16
C GLY A 182 -16.51 16.90 21.31
N PRO A 183 -17.57 17.75 21.32
CA PRO A 183 -17.63 18.93 20.49
C PRO A 183 -16.36 19.75 20.69
N ARG A 184 -15.63 20.02 19.59
CA ARG A 184 -14.50 20.94 19.58
C ARG A 184 -15.03 22.27 20.11
N ARG A 185 -14.73 22.58 21.38
CA ARG A 185 -14.98 23.90 21.94
C ARG A 185 -14.08 24.85 21.17
N GLY A 186 -14.64 25.50 20.15
CA GLY A 186 -14.04 26.64 19.51
C GLY A 186 -13.83 27.70 20.57
N SER A 187 -12.57 27.97 20.90
CA SER A 187 -12.18 29.18 21.61
C SER A 187 -12.38 30.33 20.64
N TYR A 188 -13.43 31.12 20.85
CA TYR A 188 -13.49 32.49 20.36
C TYR A 188 -12.47 33.31 21.15
N ASN A 189 -11.57 33.98 20.44
CA ASN A 189 -10.97 35.25 20.88
C ASN A 189 -11.43 36.32 19.89
#